data_AF-A0A9D9C5L8-F1
#
_entry.id   AF-A0A9D9C5L8-F1
#
_cell.length_a   1.000
_cell.length_b   1.000
_cell.length_c   1.000
_cell.angle_alpha   90.00
_cell.angle_beta   90.00
_cell.angle_gamma   90.00
#
_symmetry.space_group_name_H-M   'P 1'
#
loop_
_entity.id
_entity.type
_entity.pdbx_description
1 polymer ?
#
loop_
_entity_poly.entity_id
_entity_poly.type
_entity_poly.pdbx_seq_one_letter_code
_entity_poly.pdbx_strand_id
1 'polypeptide(L)' 'MATINLAAAKTAKEDEFYTQMSDIERELQHYWPHFAGKVVLCNCDDPYESNFFKYFALNFNLLGLKKLICT' A
#
# COMPACT_ATOMS: atom_id res chain seq x y z
N MET A 1 -12.30 -17.20 -34.00
CA MET A 1 -12.85 -16.41 -32.88
C MET A 1 -11.97 -16.66 -31.65
N ALA A 2 -10.95 -15.84 -31.42
CA ALA A 2 -10.03 -15.99 -30.29
C ALA A 2 -9.89 -14.65 -29.56
N THR A 3 -10.90 -14.31 -28.75
CA THR A 3 -10.97 -13.08 -27.96
C THR A 3 -11.23 -13.42 -26.50
N ILE A 4 -10.32 -14.19 -25.88
CA ILE A 4 -10.45 -14.53 -24.45
C ILE A 4 -9.27 -13.99 -23.60
N ASN A 5 -8.13 -13.60 -24.18
CA ASN A 5 -6.94 -13.26 -23.38
C ASN A 5 -6.46 -11.79 -23.42
N LEU A 6 -7.27 -10.86 -23.91
CA LEU A 6 -6.89 -9.43 -23.90
C LEU A 6 -7.36 -8.68 -22.63
N ALA A 7 -8.39 -9.19 -21.94
CA ALA A 7 -8.90 -8.58 -20.71
C ALA A 7 -8.00 -8.88 -19.49
N ALA A 8 -7.58 -10.13 -19.32
CA ALA A 8 -6.69 -10.54 -18.22
C ALA A 8 -5.32 -9.85 -18.29
N ALA A 9 -4.78 -9.65 -19.50
CA ALA A 9 -3.52 -8.94 -19.70
C ALA A 9 -3.64 -7.43 -19.43
N LYS A 10 -4.83 -6.83 -19.58
CA LYS A 10 -5.07 -5.42 -19.20
C LYS A 10 -5.13 -5.25 -17.69
N THR A 11 -5.83 -6.13 -16.98
CA THR A 11 -5.90 -6.09 -15.50
C THR A 11 -4.52 -6.30 -14.88
N ALA A 12 -3.73 -7.25 -15.39
CA ALA A 12 -2.35 -7.46 -14.95
C ALA A 12 -1.42 -6.28 -15.24
N LYS A 13 -1.67 -5.52 -16.32
CA LYS A 13 -0.91 -4.31 -16.67
C LYS A 13 -1.26 -3.10 -15.82
N GLU A 14 -2.50 -3.02 -15.32
CA GLU A 14 -2.87 -2.01 -14.32
C GLU A 14 -2.27 -2.35 -12.95
N ASP A 15 -2.22 -3.64 -12.58
CA ASP A 15 -1.53 -4.13 -11.38
C ASP A 15 -0.01 -3.85 -11.39
N GLU A 16 0.63 -3.78 -12.55
CA GLU A 16 2.08 -3.47 -12.68
C GLU A 16 2.46 -2.08 -12.14
N PHE A 17 1.51 -1.15 -12.05
CA PHE A 17 1.73 0.18 -11.49
C PHE A 17 1.32 0.30 -10.02
N TYR A 18 0.59 -0.67 -9.47
CA TYR A 18 0.17 -0.65 -8.07
C TYR A 18 1.09 -1.49 -7.20
N THR A 19 1.55 -0.89 -6.11
CA THR A 19 2.32 -1.63 -5.10
C THR A 19 1.42 -2.66 -4.42
N GLN A 20 1.78 -3.93 -4.54
CA GLN A 20 1.07 -5.02 -3.89
C GLN A 20 1.28 -4.94 -2.37
N MET A 21 0.27 -5.32 -1.59
CA MET A 21 0.36 -5.32 -0.12
C MET A 21 1.57 -6.13 0.38
N SER A 22 1.81 -7.30 -0.23
CA SER A 22 2.94 -8.16 0.11
C SER A 22 4.31 -7.50 -0.09
N ASP A 23 4.43 -6.63 -1.09
CA ASP A 23 5.68 -5.90 -1.33
C ASP A 23 5.90 -4.83 -0.27
N ILE A 24 4.84 -4.14 0.13
CA ILE A 24 4.86 -3.16 1.22
C ILE A 24 5.28 -3.83 2.52
N GLU A 25 4.65 -4.95 2.88
CA GLU A 25 4.99 -5.71 4.09
C GLU A 25 6.45 -6.16 4.08
N ARG A 26 6.91 -6.71 2.95
CA ARG A 26 8.27 -7.21 2.80
C ARG A 26 9.32 -6.11 2.89
N GLU A 27 9.03 -4.92 2.39
CA GLU A 27 9.96 -3.79 2.47
C GLU A 27 9.93 -3.15 3.85
N LEU A 28 8.73 -2.78 4.34
CA LEU A 28 8.57 -1.98 5.55
C LEU A 28 8.92 -2.71 6.85
N GLN A 29 8.91 -4.04 6.89
CA GLN A 29 9.38 -4.81 8.04
C GLN A 29 10.82 -4.42 8.45
N HIS A 30 11.68 -4.05 7.49
CA HIS A 30 13.07 -3.67 7.77
C HIS A 30 13.17 -2.30 8.46
N TYR A 31 12.15 -1.46 8.31
CA TYR A 31 12.09 -0.11 8.86
C TYR A 31 11.20 0.00 10.10
N TRP A 32 10.63 -1.11 10.56
CA TRP A 32 9.68 -1.13 11.67
C TRP A 32 10.09 -0.29 12.88
N PRO A 33 11.34 -0.38 13.40
CA PRO A 33 11.74 0.38 14.59
C PRO A 33 11.76 1.89 14.35
N HIS A 34 11.84 2.33 13.10
CA HIS A 34 11.92 3.74 12.73
C HIS A 34 10.57 4.46 12.76
N PHE A 35 9.46 3.72 12.79
CA PHE A 35 8.11 4.29 12.77
C PHE A 35 7.63 4.77 14.15
N ALA A 36 8.23 4.28 15.24
CA ALA A 36 7.80 4.63 16.59
C ALA A 36 7.83 6.16 16.82
N GLY A 37 6.68 6.71 17.21
CA GLY A 37 6.47 8.14 17.46
C GLY A 37 6.46 9.03 16.21
N LYS A 38 6.53 8.47 15.00
CA LYS A 38 6.56 9.23 13.75
C LYS A 38 5.17 9.55 13.23
N VAL A 39 5.13 10.59 12.39
CA VAL A 39 3.97 10.93 11.58
C VAL A 39 4.25 10.49 10.16
N VAL A 40 3.35 9.70 9.58
CA VAL A 40 3.46 9.21 8.19
C VAL A 40 2.48 9.97 7.32
N LEU A 41 2.97 10.53 6.22
CA LEU A 41 2.16 11.06 5.13
C LEU A 41 2.02 9.98 4.07
N CYS A 42 0.81 9.50 3.86
CA CYS A 42 0.48 8.60 2.76
C CYS A 42 -0.17 9.47 1.67
N ASN A 43 0.63 9.83 0.67
CA ASN A 43 0.14 10.52 -0.53
C ASN A 43 -0.67 9.51 -1.35
N CYS A 44 -1.99 9.63 -1.33
CA CYS A 44 -2.88 8.74 -2.06
C CYS A 44 -4.18 9.46 -2.38
N ASP A 45 -4.56 9.45 -3.66
CA ASP A 45 -5.76 10.14 -4.17
C ASP A 45 -7.06 9.59 -3.55
N ASP A 46 -7.12 8.27 -3.31
CA ASP A 46 -8.17 7.63 -2.51
C ASP A 46 -7.56 6.71 -1.42
N PRO A 47 -7.72 7.03 -0.13
CA PRO A 47 -7.26 6.19 0.97
C PRO A 47 -7.88 4.77 0.96
N TYR A 48 -9.10 4.61 0.45
CA TYR A 48 -9.78 3.31 0.43
C TYR A 48 -9.19 2.35 -0.61
N GLU A 49 -8.53 2.87 -1.64
CA GLU A 49 -7.88 2.05 -2.67
C GLU A 49 -6.40 1.82 -2.34
N SER A 50 -5.73 2.75 -1.65
CA SER A 50 -4.30 2.68 -1.34
C SER A 50 -3.89 1.54 -0.40
N ASN A 51 -3.02 0.65 -0.89
CA ASN A 51 -2.39 -0.40 -0.08
C ASN A 51 -1.45 0.16 1.00
N PHE A 52 -0.81 1.30 0.76
CA PHE A 52 0.02 1.96 1.78
C PHE A 52 -0.83 2.45 2.95
N PHE A 53 -1.97 3.10 2.65
CA PHE A 53 -2.87 3.57 3.71
C PHE A 53 -3.39 2.39 4.53
N LYS A 54 -3.88 1.35 3.85
CA LYS A 54 -4.35 0.12 4.49
C LYS A 54 -3.28 -0.48 5.41
N TYR A 55 -2.05 -0.61 4.95
CA TYR A 55 -0.94 -1.13 5.76
C TYR A 55 -0.71 -0.30 7.02
N PHE A 56 -0.53 1.01 6.89
CA PHE A 56 -0.24 1.88 8.05
C PHE A 56 -1.43 2.04 8.99
N ALA A 57 -2.65 2.02 8.48
CA ALA A 57 -3.86 2.08 9.30
C ALA A 57 -4.05 0.79 10.11
N LEU A 58 -3.88 -0.38 9.48
CA LEU A 58 -3.99 -1.68 10.16
C LEU A 58 -2.88 -1.87 11.21
N ASN A 59 -1.67 -1.40 10.92
CA ASN A 59 -0.52 -1.55 11.79
C ASN A 59 -0.24 -0.32 12.67
N PHE A 60 -1.17 0.65 12.75
CA PHE A 60 -0.91 1.96 13.36
C PHE A 60 -0.36 1.87 14.79
N ASN A 61 -1.06 1.11 15.65
CA ASN A 61 -0.66 0.91 17.04
C ASN A 61 0.60 0.04 17.16
N LEU A 62 0.72 -0.95 16.27
CA LEU A 62 1.81 -1.92 16.27
C LEU A 62 3.15 -1.28 15.85
N LEU A 63 3.10 -0.34 14.91
CA LEU A 63 4.23 0.50 14.49
C LEU A 63 4.49 1.67 15.46
N GLY A 64 3.60 1.90 16.43
CA GLY A 64 3.70 2.99 17.38
C GLY A 64 3.62 4.38 16.72
N LEU A 65 2.83 4.51 15.64
CA LEU A 65 2.71 5.77 14.91
C LEU A 65 2.03 6.84 15.76
N LYS A 66 2.50 8.07 15.63
CA LYS A 66 1.89 9.24 16.28
C LYS A 66 0.70 9.77 15.51
N LYS A 67 0.77 9.75 14.17
CA LYS A 67 -0.29 10.21 13.27
C LYS A 67 -0.09 9.64 11.86
N LEU A 68 -1.20 9.36 11.18
CA LEU A 68 -1.23 9.00 9.76
C LEU A 68 -2.04 10.08 9.05
N ILE A 69 -1.48 10.63 7.97
CA ILE A 69 -2.10 11.70 7.18
C ILE A 69 -2.30 11.17 5.76
N CYS A 70 -3.50 11.36 5.22
CA CYS A 70 -3.79 11.16 3.81
C CYS A 70 -4.34 12.45 3.22
N THR A 71 -3.96 12.71 1.98
CA THR A 71 -4.32 13.90 1.20
C THR A 71 -4.61 13.48 -0.22
#